data_AF-A0A1V3X6M7-F1
#
_entry.id   AF-A0A1V3X6M7-F1
#
_cell.length_a   1.000
_cell.length_b   1.000
_cell.length_c   1.000
_cell.angle_alpha   90.00
_cell.angle_beta   90.00
_cell.angle_gamma   90.00
#
_symmetry.space_group_name_H-M   'P 1'
#
loop_
_entity.id
_entity.type
_entity.pdbx_description
1 polymer ?
#
loop_
_entity_poly.entity_id
_entity_poly.type
_entity_poly.pdbx_seq_one_letter_code
_entity_poly.pdbx_strand_id
1 'polypeptide(L)'
;MLLEFDADQRLWQDTVRDVVAKQCPPSLVRAVAEDGVDTGPLWKAYVDLGWTELNDPAGAVELAIVLEELGHATDPTPFLATMSQFAPLATAHFDPHQSGTAVYSG
;
A
#
# COMPACT_ATOMS: atom_id res chain seq x y z
N MET A 1 -21.03 6.48 19.92
CA MET A 1 -20.37 6.03 18.69
C MET A 1 -19.05 5.41 19.13
N LEU A 2 -18.90 4.10 18.95
CA LEU A 2 -17.62 3.43 19.17
C LEU A 2 -16.80 3.63 17.89
N LEU A 3 -15.59 4.16 18.03
CA LEU A 3 -14.64 4.37 16.93
C LEU A 3 -13.65 3.22 16.94
N GLU A 4 -14.15 2.01 16.71
CA GLU A 4 -13.36 0.78 16.67
C GLU A 4 -13.69 -0.01 15.41
N PHE A 5 -12.73 -0.80 14.94
CA PHE A 5 -12.96 -1.72 13.83
C PHE A 5 -14.01 -2.77 14.18
N ASP A 6 -14.78 -3.21 13.20
CA ASP A 6 -15.60 -4.41 13.35
C ASP A 6 -14.75 -5.69 13.24
N ALA A 7 -15.39 -6.86 13.23
CA ALA A 7 -14.69 -8.13 13.17
C ALA A 7 -13.99 -8.35 11.82
N ASP A 8 -14.59 -7.89 10.73
CA ASP A 8 -14.07 -8.07 9.38
C ASP A 8 -12.88 -7.13 9.15
N GLN A 9 -12.96 -5.89 9.63
CA GLN A 9 -11.88 -4.92 9.59
C GLN A 9 -10.67 -5.34 10.45
N ARG A 10 -10.90 -5.95 11.63
CA ARG A 10 -9.80 -6.53 12.42
C ARG A 10 -9.15 -7.71 11.71
N LEU A 11 -9.95 -8.61 11.13
CA LEU A 11 -9.43 -9.73 10.34
C LEU A 11 -8.63 -9.22 9.14
N TRP A 12 -9.10 -8.15 8.50
CA TRP A 12 -8.39 -7.49 7.41
C TRP A 12 -7.04 -6.93 7.88
N GLN A 13 -7.02 -6.19 8.99
CA GLN A 13 -5.78 -5.66 9.59
C GLN A 13 -4.75 -6.76 9.85
N ASP A 14 -5.17 -7.86 10.50
CA ASP A 14 -4.28 -8.98 10.79
C ASP A 14 -3.74 -9.62 9.48
N THR A 15 -4.59 -9.71 8.46
CA THR A 15 -4.22 -10.23 7.14
C THR A 15 -3.18 -9.34 6.44
N VAL A 16 -3.40 -8.02 6.42
CA VAL A 16 -2.44 -7.07 5.83
C VAL A 16 -1.12 -7.14 6.59
N ARG A 17 -1.16 -7.10 7.93
CA ARG A 17 0.04 -7.18 8.77
C ARG A 17 0.87 -8.41 8.46
N ASP A 18 0.24 -9.57 8.35
CA ASP A 18 0.90 -10.83 8.05
C ASP A 18 1.54 -10.85 6.66
N VAL A 19 0.89 -10.24 5.66
CA VAL A 19 1.45 -10.10 4.32
C VAL A 19 2.66 -9.16 4.33
N VAL A 20 2.52 -7.97 4.91
CA VAL A 20 3.58 -6.96 4.90
C VAL A 20 4.79 -7.45 5.70
N ALA A 21 4.60 -8.14 6.82
CA ALA A 21 5.69 -8.74 7.59
C ALA A 21 6.52 -9.75 6.77
N LYS A 22 5.91 -10.41 5.78
CA LYS A 22 6.60 -11.37 4.89
C LYS A 22 7.22 -10.69 3.67
N GLN A 23 6.49 -9.75 3.05
CA GLN A 23 6.87 -9.14 1.76
C GLN A 23 7.79 -7.92 1.92
N CYS A 24 7.64 -7.15 3.01
CA CYS A 24 8.42 -5.96 3.32
C CYS A 24 9.23 -6.12 4.62
N PRO A 25 10.18 -7.07 4.69
CA PRO A 25 11.00 -7.24 5.89
C PRO A 25 11.95 -6.03 6.08
N PRO A 26 12.39 -5.73 7.32
CA PRO A 26 13.31 -4.62 7.58
C PRO A 26 14.62 -4.67 6.78
N SER A 27 15.08 -5.86 6.40
CA SER A 27 16.26 -6.04 5.53
C SER A 27 16.05 -5.47 4.12
N LEU A 28 14.84 -5.58 3.57
CA LEU A 28 14.51 -4.98 2.27
C LEU A 28 14.53 -3.46 2.37
N VAL A 29 13.86 -2.90 3.39
CA VAL A 29 13.84 -1.44 3.63
C VAL A 29 15.27 -0.89 3.74
N ARG A 30 16.14 -1.58 4.48
CA ARG A 30 17.55 -1.21 4.60
C ARG A 30 18.28 -1.26 3.25
N ALA A 31 18.09 -2.32 2.46
CA ALA A 31 18.73 -2.45 1.15
C ALA A 31 18.23 -1.39 0.15
N VAL A 32 16.96 -0.98 0.23
CA VAL A 32 16.45 0.15 -0.57
C VAL A 32 17.15 1.45 -0.15
N ALA A 33 17.27 1.71 1.15
CA ALA A 33 17.86 2.95 1.66
C ALA A 33 19.38 3.05 1.44
N GLU A 34 20.11 1.94 1.58
CA GLU A 34 21.58 1.90 1.50
C GLU A 34 22.08 1.63 0.07
N ASP A 35 21.39 0.76 -0.68
CA ASP A 35 21.87 0.25 -1.96
C ASP A 35 20.96 0.58 -3.16
N GLY A 36 19.82 1.24 -2.93
CA GLY A 36 18.88 1.62 -3.99
C GLY A 36 18.21 0.42 -4.68
N VAL A 37 18.01 -0.68 -3.95
CA VAL A 37 17.34 -1.88 -4.47
C VAL A 37 15.95 -1.56 -5.02
N ASP A 38 15.61 -2.19 -6.15
CA ASP A 38 14.31 -2.01 -6.80
C ASP A 38 13.15 -2.55 -5.94
N THR A 39 12.14 -1.72 -5.74
CA THR A 39 10.89 -2.05 -5.01
C THR A 39 9.80 -2.59 -5.93
N GLY A 40 10.04 -2.68 -7.24
CA GLY A 40 9.13 -3.23 -8.24
C GLY A 40 8.52 -4.59 -7.88
N PRO A 41 9.28 -5.57 -7.36
CA PRO A 41 8.72 -6.85 -6.92
C PRO A 41 7.72 -6.72 -5.78
N LEU A 42 7.97 -5.84 -4.81
CA LEU A 42 7.07 -5.59 -3.68
C LEU A 42 5.79 -4.88 -4.15
N TRP A 43 5.94 -3.86 -5.01
CA TRP A 43 4.80 -3.20 -5.66
C TRP A 43 3.93 -4.19 -6.42
N LYS A 44 4.55 -5.07 -7.23
CA LYS A 44 3.83 -6.11 -7.96
C LYS A 44 3.05 -7.03 -7.03
N ALA A 45 3.59 -7.38 -5.86
CA ALA A 45 2.86 -8.19 -4.89
C ALA A 45 1.57 -7.49 -4.41
N TYR A 46 1.62 -6.19 -4.14
CA TYR A 46 0.42 -5.43 -3.72
C TYR A 46 -0.63 -5.31 -4.84
N VAL A 47 -0.19 -5.12 -6.09
CA VAL A 47 -1.08 -5.12 -7.25
C VAL A 47 -1.73 -6.50 -7.44
N ASP A 48 -0.94 -7.58 -7.37
CA ASP A 48 -1.43 -8.96 -7.53
C ASP A 48 -2.39 -9.37 -6.39
N LEU A 49 -2.28 -8.73 -5.21
CA LEU A 49 -3.22 -8.88 -4.08
C LEU A 49 -4.50 -8.03 -4.23
N GLY A 50 -4.58 -7.17 -5.25
CA GLY A 50 -5.73 -6.31 -5.52
C GLY A 50 -5.84 -5.09 -4.60
N TRP A 51 -4.81 -4.77 -3.81
CA TRP A 51 -4.88 -3.64 -2.86
C TRP A 51 -4.98 -2.28 -3.56
N THR A 52 -4.50 -2.19 -4.79
CA THR A 52 -4.60 -0.98 -5.62
C THR A 52 -5.99 -0.79 -6.25
N GLU A 53 -6.90 -1.74 -6.08
CA GLU A 53 -8.31 -1.62 -6.50
C GLU A 53 -9.19 -0.97 -5.40
N LEU A 54 -8.62 -0.66 -4.23
CA LEU A 54 -9.31 0.03 -3.12
C LEU A 54 -9.44 1.55 -3.37
N ASN A 55 -9.83 1.97 -4.58
CA ASN A 55 -9.96 3.38 -4.95
C ASN A 55 -11.40 3.92 -4.85
N ASP A 56 -12.37 3.08 -4.50
CA ASP A 56 -13.75 3.49 -4.24
C ASP A 56 -13.89 4.11 -2.83
N PRO A 57 -14.58 5.25 -2.66
CA PRO A 57 -14.78 5.86 -1.34
C PRO A 57 -15.43 4.96 -0.28
N ALA A 58 -16.20 3.96 -0.67
CA ALA A 58 -16.79 2.99 0.25
C ALA A 58 -15.74 2.09 0.92
N GLY A 59 -14.57 1.89 0.30
CA GLY A 59 -13.45 1.11 0.83
C GLY A 59 -12.41 1.94 1.59
N ALA A 60 -12.75 3.16 2.00
CA ALA A 60 -11.80 4.09 2.62
C ALA A 60 -11.20 3.56 3.94
N VAL A 61 -11.96 2.78 4.73
CA VAL A 61 -11.46 2.21 5.99
C VAL A 61 -10.51 1.06 5.70
N GLU A 62 -10.82 0.20 4.74
CA GLU A 62 -9.97 -0.91 4.31
C GLU A 62 -8.66 -0.39 3.72
N LEU A 63 -8.72 0.69 2.92
CA LEU A 63 -7.52 1.38 2.44
C LEU A 63 -6.72 1.99 3.60
N ALA A 64 -7.37 2.62 4.58
CA ALA A 64 -6.68 3.17 5.74
C ALA A 64 -5.95 2.09 6.54
N ILE A 65 -6.58 0.92 6.74
CA ILE A 65 -5.94 -0.25 7.37
C ILE A 65 -4.69 -0.68 6.59
N VAL A 66 -4.77 -0.75 5.26
CA VAL A 66 -3.60 -1.05 4.41
C VAL A 66 -2.49 -0.02 4.67
N LEU A 67 -2.82 1.27 4.58
CA LEU A 67 -1.85 2.35 4.76
C LEU A 67 -1.20 2.35 6.15
N GLU A 68 -1.95 2.02 7.21
CA GLU A 68 -1.43 1.92 8.57
C GLU A 68 -0.40 0.79 8.70
N GLU A 69 -0.68 -0.40 8.17
CA GLU A 69 0.25 -1.53 8.25
C GLU A 69 1.47 -1.34 7.33
N LEU A 70 1.29 -0.71 6.16
CA LEU A 70 2.41 -0.28 5.30
C LEU A 70 3.30 0.73 6.03
N GLY A 71 2.69 1.71 6.71
CA GLY A 71 3.41 2.69 7.54
C GLY A 71 4.18 2.03 8.68
N HIS A 72 3.55 1.07 9.37
CA HIS A 72 4.20 0.27 10.42
C HIS A 72 5.45 -0.47 9.92
N ALA A 73 5.40 -1.00 8.70
CA ALA A 73 6.53 -1.70 8.08
C ALA A 73 7.54 -0.80 7.36
N THR A 74 7.32 0.52 7.33
CA THR A 74 8.14 1.47 6.55
C THR A 74 8.17 1.10 5.07
N ASP A 75 6.98 0.84 4.51
CA ASP A 75 6.84 0.45 3.10
C ASP A 75 7.55 1.45 2.16
N PRO A 76 8.50 0.98 1.33
CA PRO A 76 9.27 1.85 0.45
C PRO A 76 8.65 2.01 -0.95
N THR A 77 7.43 1.50 -1.17
CA THR A 77 6.77 1.51 -2.48
C THR A 77 6.01 2.83 -2.71
N PRO A 78 5.57 3.12 -3.95
CA PRO A 78 4.76 4.30 -4.22
C PRO A 78 3.30 4.20 -3.74
N PHE A 79 2.91 3.15 -3.02
CA PHE A 79 1.51 2.82 -2.71
C PHE A 79 0.77 3.96 -1.99
N LEU A 80 1.37 4.56 -0.96
CA LEU A 80 0.75 5.63 -0.18
C LEU A 80 0.32 6.80 -1.08
N ALA A 81 1.25 7.33 -1.87
CA ALA A 81 0.96 8.45 -2.76
C ALA A 81 -0.04 8.04 -3.85
N THR A 82 0.18 6.86 -4.46
CA THR A 82 -0.69 6.34 -5.53
C THR A 82 -2.14 6.28 -5.09
N MET A 83 -2.42 5.67 -3.95
CA MET A 83 -3.80 5.40 -3.52
C MET A 83 -4.46 6.58 -2.81
N SER A 84 -3.72 7.37 -2.01
CA SER A 84 -4.32 8.45 -1.22
C SER A 84 -4.35 9.81 -1.93
N GLN A 85 -3.47 10.03 -2.93
CA GLN A 85 -3.33 11.33 -3.59
C GLN A 85 -3.67 11.24 -5.07
N PHE A 86 -3.09 10.28 -5.81
CA PHE A 86 -3.25 10.21 -7.27
C PHE A 86 -4.53 9.53 -7.73
N ALA A 87 -4.92 8.40 -7.13
CA ALA A 87 -6.15 7.71 -7.52
C ALA A 87 -7.39 8.61 -7.37
N PRO A 88 -7.56 9.36 -6.26
CA PRO A 88 -8.67 10.31 -6.13
C PRO A 88 -8.60 11.46 -7.15
N LEU A 89 -7.38 11.91 -7.52
CA LEU A 89 -7.17 12.97 -8.50
C LEU A 89 -7.48 12.53 -9.93
N ALA A 90 -7.11 11.30 -10.29
CA ALA A 90 -7.26 10.74 -11.63
C ALA A 90 -8.72 10.34 -11.94
N THR A 91 -9.53 10.06 -10.93
CA THR A 91 -10.96 9.71 -11.07
C THR A 91 -11.18 8.54 -12.06
N ALA A 92 -12.00 8.73 -13.10
CA ALA A 92 -12.28 7.72 -14.12
C ALA A 92 -11.06 7.31 -14.98
N HIS A 93 -9.94 8.02 -14.85
CA HIS A 93 -8.70 7.74 -15.57
C HIS A 93 -7.66 6.99 -14.72
N PHE A 94 -8.01 6.62 -13.49
CA PHE A 94 -7.12 5.82 -12.65
C PHE A 94 -6.97 4.39 -13.21
N ASP A 95 -5.73 3.94 -13.37
CA ASP A 95 -5.38 2.55 -13.69
C ASP A 95 -4.79 1.91 -12.42
N PRO A 96 -5.48 0.94 -11.79
CA PRO A 96 -5.01 0.31 -10.54
C PRO A 96 -3.74 -0.53 -10.73
N HIS A 97 -3.30 -0.79 -11.96
CA HIS A 97 -2.08 -1.54 -12.24
C HIS A 97 -0.85 -0.65 -12.45
N GLN A 98 -1.02 0.67 -12.43
CA GLN A 98 0.07 1.64 -12.60
C GLN A 98 0.33 2.43 -11.33
N SER A 99 1.60 2.74 -11.09
CA SER A 99 1.98 3.67 -10.03
C SER A 99 1.55 5.09 -10.42
N GLY A 100 0.93 5.80 -9.48
CA GLY A 100 0.61 7.23 -9.64
C GLY A 100 1.82 8.14 -9.52
N THR A 101 2.94 7.62 -9.01
CA THR A 101 4.21 8.34 -8.89
C THR A 101 5.32 7.67 -9.69
N ALA A 102 6.23 8.47 -10.23
CA ALA A 102 7.51 8.01 -10.76
C ALA A 102 8.62 8.42 -9.80
N VAL A 103 9.56 7.51 -9.51
CA VAL A 103 10.81 7.87 -8.84
C VAL A 103 11.71 8.51 -9.88
N TYR A 104 12.00 9.81 -9.73
CA TYR A 104 12.94 10.51 -10.60
C TYR A 104 14.37 10.06 -10.27
N SER A 105 14.94 9.20 -11.11
CA SER A 105 16.37 8.92 -11.13
C SER A 105 17.02 9.95 -12.05
N GLY A 106 17.59 11.00 -11.47
CA GLY A 106 18.15 12.14 -12.21
C GLY A 106 19.23 11.81 -13.23
#